data_AF-A0A6A6YP79-F1
#
_entry.id   AF-A0A6A6YP79-F1
#
_cell.length_a   1.000
_cell.length_b   1.000
_cell.length_c   1.000
_cell.angle_alpha   90.00
_cell.angle_beta   90.00
_cell.angle_gamma   90.00
#
_symmetry.space_group_name_H-M   'P 1'
#
loop_
_entity.id
_entity.type
_entity.pdbx_description
1 polymer ?
#
loop_
_entity_poly.entity_id
_entity_poly.type
_entity_poly.pdbx_seq_one_letter_code
_entity_poly.pdbx_strand_id
1 'polypeptide(L)'
;MTASHVVDSPKWTIIVRGLQVVLAVAILGMSAYGIYWVAFGAFILSLITSLGTFIIVGYSVATSRIASLHSAYNYWAVLALDILAAIFWLASMADLAATRTSFKYPTTINGCVNYGYGGICYRKRDLEKRAVATYGYLDMMSACAGLSALNMSVFPT
;
A
#
# COMPACT_ATOMS: atom_id res chain seq x y z
N MET A 1 -9.76 -9.93 35.36
CA MET A 1 -10.28 -8.56 35.58
C MET A 1 -9.87 -7.76 34.36
N THR A 2 -10.78 -7.53 33.42
CA THR A 2 -10.50 -6.64 32.28
C THR A 2 -10.44 -5.22 32.81
N ALA A 3 -9.39 -4.48 32.44
CA ALA A 3 -9.30 -3.07 32.79
C ALA A 3 -10.46 -2.33 32.09
N SER A 4 -11.23 -1.53 32.83
CA SER A 4 -12.50 -0.93 32.38
C SER A 4 -12.41 -0.04 31.14
N HIS A 5 -11.21 0.24 30.63
CA HIS A 5 -10.96 1.07 29.44
C HIS A 5 -10.60 0.29 28.17
N VAL A 6 -10.42 -1.04 28.24
CA VAL A 6 -10.06 -1.87 27.09
C VAL A 6 -11.33 -2.40 26.43
N VAL A 7 -11.55 -2.03 25.17
CA VAL A 7 -12.69 -2.52 24.38
C VAL A 7 -12.50 -4.02 24.11
N ASP A 8 -13.42 -4.84 24.61
CA ASP A 8 -13.43 -6.28 24.35
C ASP A 8 -13.77 -6.53 22.87
N SER A 9 -12.74 -6.78 22.07
CA SER A 9 -12.90 -7.03 20.63
C SER A 9 -13.33 -8.48 20.38
N PRO A 10 -14.37 -8.70 19.55
CA PRO A 10 -14.78 -10.05 19.20
C PRO A 10 -13.66 -10.76 18.44
N LYS A 11 -13.51 -12.07 18.69
CA LYS A 11 -12.35 -12.85 18.22
C LYS A 11 -12.19 -12.87 16.70
N TRP A 12 -13.25 -12.65 15.92
CA TRP A 12 -13.17 -12.61 14.45
C TRP A 12 -12.33 -11.44 13.93
N THR A 13 -12.20 -10.35 14.69
CA THR A 13 -11.41 -9.17 14.29
C THR A 13 -9.94 -9.50 14.10
N ILE A 14 -9.38 -10.47 14.84
CA ILE A 14 -7.97 -10.87 14.68
C ILE A 14 -7.72 -11.59 13.35
N ILE A 15 -8.71 -12.35 12.87
CA ILE A 15 -8.62 -13.06 11.58
C ILE A 15 -8.58 -12.03 10.46
N VAL A 16 -9.45 -11.01 10.53
CA VAL A 16 -9.51 -9.91 9.57
C VAL A 16 -8.22 -9.09 9.57
N ARG A 17 -7.68 -8.76 10.75
CA ARG A 17 -6.38 -8.08 10.87
C ARG A 17 -5.21 -8.94 10.37
N GLY A 18 -5.28 -10.26 10.55
CA GLY A 18 -4.32 -11.19 9.98
C GLY A 18 -4.34 -11.17 8.45
N LEU A 19 -5.53 -11.21 7.84
CA LEU A 19 -5.70 -11.09 6.39
C LEU A 19 -5.17 -9.75 5.88
N GLN A 20 -5.44 -8.66 6.60
CA GLN A 20 -4.95 -7.32 6.27
C GLN A 20 -3.41 -7.27 6.20
N VAL A 21 -2.73 -7.93 7.16
CA VAL A 21 -1.28 -8.03 7.18
C VAL A 21 -0.75 -8.85 6.00
N VAL A 22 -1.39 -9.98 5.68
CA VAL A 22 -0.99 -10.81 4.53
C VAL A 22 -1.11 -10.04 3.21
N LEU A 23 -2.21 -9.31 3.01
CA LEU A 23 -2.39 -8.45 1.84
C LEU A 23 -1.35 -7.32 1.81
N ALA A 24 -1.07 -6.68 2.95
CA ALA A 24 -0.03 -5.66 3.06
C ALA A 24 1.37 -6.20 2.71
N VAL A 25 1.73 -7.43 3.11
CA VAL A 25 2.99 -8.08 2.72
C VAL A 25 3.07 -8.28 1.20
N ALA A 26 1.99 -8.77 0.58
CA ALA A 26 1.95 -8.98 -0.86
C ALA A 26 2.15 -7.65 -1.62
N ILE A 27 1.47 -6.60 -1.18
CA ILE A 27 1.58 -5.24 -1.74
C ILE A 27 2.97 -4.65 -1.52
N LEU A 28 3.58 -4.89 -0.35
CA LEU A 28 4.96 -4.48 -0.07
C LEU A 28 5.95 -5.13 -1.05
N GLY A 29 5.84 -6.43 -1.26
CA GLY A 29 6.70 -7.15 -2.22
C GLY A 29 6.53 -6.64 -3.65
N MET A 30 5.29 -6.40 -4.08
CA MET A 30 5.00 -5.84 -5.40
C MET A 30 5.50 -4.41 -5.55
N SER A 31 5.29 -3.54 -4.56
CA SER A 31 5.77 -2.17 -4.61
C SER A 31 7.30 -2.07 -4.61
N ALA A 32 7.99 -2.89 -3.81
CA ALA A 32 9.45 -2.97 -3.82
C ALA A 32 10.01 -3.39 -5.19
N TYR A 33 9.41 -4.41 -5.82
CA TYR A 33 9.79 -4.83 -7.17
C TYR A 33 9.45 -3.77 -8.22
N GLY A 34 8.33 -3.06 -8.08
CA GLY A 34 7.97 -1.93 -8.94
C GLY A 34 9.01 -0.81 -8.91
N ILE A 35 9.46 -0.44 -7.71
CA ILE A 35 10.47 0.61 -7.48
C ILE A 35 11.84 0.22 -8.02
N TYR A 36 12.23 -1.06 -7.91
CA TYR A 36 13.52 -1.54 -8.42
C TYR A 36 13.71 -1.24 -9.91
N TRP A 37 12.64 -1.38 -10.71
CA TRP A 37 12.69 -1.10 -12.15
C TRP A 37 12.47 0.37 -12.47
N VAL A 38 11.38 0.96 -11.97
CA VAL A 38 11.07 2.37 -12.16
C VAL A 38 10.39 2.90 -10.91
N ALA A 39 11.04 3.87 -10.26
CA ALA A 39 10.52 4.50 -9.05
C ALA A 39 9.39 5.48 -9.37
N PHE A 40 8.15 4.99 -9.43
CA PHE A 40 6.95 5.85 -9.44
C PHE A 40 6.52 6.22 -8.02
N GLY A 41 6.03 7.45 -7.86
CA GLY A 41 5.44 7.92 -6.62
C GLY A 41 4.33 6.99 -6.10
N ALA A 42 3.53 6.43 -7.01
CA ALA A 42 2.47 5.48 -6.67
C ALA A 42 2.98 4.23 -5.94
N PHE A 43 4.07 3.61 -6.40
CA PHE A 43 4.64 2.46 -5.71
C PHE A 43 5.27 2.84 -4.36
N ILE A 44 5.88 4.03 -4.27
CA ILE A 44 6.48 4.52 -3.02
C ILE A 44 5.39 4.76 -1.97
N LEU A 45 4.28 5.41 -2.34
CA LEU A 45 3.14 5.63 -1.45
C LEU A 45 2.60 4.29 -0.95
N SER A 46 2.37 3.34 -1.86
CA SER A 46 1.90 1.99 -1.52
C SER A 46 2.83 1.25 -0.55
N LEU A 47 4.15 1.38 -0.75
CA LEU A 47 5.15 0.82 0.15
C LEU A 47 5.05 1.43 1.55
N ILE A 48 4.99 2.76 1.66
CA ILE A 48 4.84 3.45 2.94
C ILE A 48 3.53 3.07 3.63
N THR A 49 2.42 2.99 2.88
CA THR A 49 1.12 2.57 3.41
C THR A 49 1.15 1.14 3.93
N SER A 50 1.83 0.22 3.24
CA SER A 50 2.00 -1.16 3.71
C SER A 50 2.81 -1.22 5.01
N LEU A 51 3.89 -0.45 5.13
CA LEU A 51 4.68 -0.33 6.36
C LEU A 51 3.87 0.24 7.52
N GLY A 52 3.11 1.31 7.26
CA GLY A 52 2.19 1.90 8.24
C GLY A 52 1.15 0.89 8.74
N THR A 53 0.67 0.01 7.86
CA THR A 53 -0.32 -1.02 8.24
C THR A 53 0.24 -2.00 9.26
N PHE A 54 1.50 -2.43 9.17
CA PHE A 54 2.11 -3.27 10.21
C PHE A 54 2.17 -2.57 11.57
N ILE A 55 2.47 -1.27 11.59
CA ILE A 55 2.55 -0.48 12.83
C ILE A 55 1.16 -0.37 13.46
N ILE A 56 0.13 -0.08 12.65
CA ILE A 56 -1.25 0.12 13.10
C ILE A 56 -1.85 -1.18 13.62
N VAL A 57 -1.69 -2.28 12.88
CA VAL A 57 -2.13 -3.61 13.32
C VAL A 57 -1.32 -4.07 14.53
N GLY A 58 -0.02 -3.83 14.55
CA GLY A 58 0.85 -4.16 15.68
C GLY A 58 0.44 -3.44 16.96
N TYR A 59 0.21 -2.13 16.89
CA TYR A 59 -0.26 -1.32 18.02
C TYR A 59 -1.63 -1.79 18.52
N SER A 60 -2.60 -1.99 17.63
CA SER A 60 -3.96 -2.40 18.01
C SER A 60 -4.01 -3.80 18.62
N VAL A 61 -3.26 -4.77 18.09
CA VAL A 61 -3.20 -6.14 18.65
C VAL A 61 -2.42 -6.16 19.96
N ALA A 62 -1.26 -5.49 20.02
CA ALA A 62 -0.42 -5.48 21.21
C ALA A 62 -1.14 -4.84 22.41
N THR A 63 -1.77 -3.68 22.22
CA THR A 63 -2.44 -2.95 23.30
C THR A 63 -3.79 -3.54 23.69
N SER A 64 -4.44 -4.35 22.85
CA SER A 64 -5.72 -4.99 23.19
C SER A 64 -5.56 -6.39 23.80
N ARG A 65 -4.51 -7.14 23.44
CA ARG A 65 -4.38 -8.56 23.83
C ARG A 65 -3.28 -8.83 24.85
N ILE A 66 -2.26 -8.00 24.93
CA ILE A 66 -1.15 -8.21 25.86
C ILE A 66 -1.45 -7.45 27.16
N ALA A 67 -1.71 -8.20 28.23
CA ALA A 67 -2.05 -7.64 29.54
C ALA A 67 -1.00 -6.63 30.05
N SER A 68 0.29 -6.86 29.74
CA SER A 68 1.39 -5.94 30.09
C SER A 68 1.35 -4.60 29.35
N LEU A 69 0.66 -4.52 28.21
CA LEU A 69 0.58 -3.31 27.35
C LEU A 69 -0.81 -2.64 27.39
N HIS A 70 -1.76 -3.18 28.16
CA HIS A 70 -3.10 -2.60 28.33
C HIS A 70 -3.06 -1.16 28.87
N SER A 71 -2.03 -0.79 29.63
CA SER A 71 -1.83 0.58 30.12
C SER A 71 -1.65 1.61 28.99
N ALA A 72 -1.12 1.18 27.83
CA ALA A 72 -0.90 2.04 26.66
C ALA A 72 -2.09 2.07 25.68
N TYR A 73 -3.19 1.38 26.00
CA TYR A 73 -4.38 1.33 25.15
C TYR A 73 -5.13 2.67 25.17
N ASN A 74 -5.24 3.31 24.00
CA ASN A 74 -6.04 4.50 23.81
C ASN A 74 -6.98 4.32 22.62
N TYR A 75 -8.29 4.31 22.87
CA TYR A 75 -9.30 4.09 21.84
C TYR A 75 -9.29 5.18 20.76
N TRP A 76 -9.03 6.44 21.13
CA TRP A 76 -8.92 7.54 20.16
C TRP A 76 -7.72 7.35 19.24
N ALA A 77 -6.60 6.83 19.76
CA ALA A 77 -5.41 6.57 18.97
C ALA A 77 -5.67 5.44 17.97
N VAL A 78 -6.31 4.35 18.39
CA VAL A 78 -6.68 3.24 17.49
C VAL A 78 -7.62 3.74 16.38
N LEU A 79 -8.67 4.48 16.74
CA LEU A 79 -9.62 5.03 15.77
C LEU A 79 -8.95 5.99 14.77
N ALA A 80 -8.10 6.90 15.25
CA ALA A 80 -7.39 7.83 14.40
C ALA A 80 -6.43 7.12 13.44
N LEU A 81 -5.72 6.10 13.92
CA LEU A 81 -4.82 5.29 13.09
C LEU A 81 -5.58 4.50 12.03
N ASP A 82 -6.74 3.93 12.35
CA ASP A 82 -7.57 3.21 11.38
C ASP A 82 -8.13 4.14 10.29
N ILE A 83 -8.59 5.35 10.65
CA ILE A 83 -9.04 6.36 9.67
C ILE A 83 -7.88 6.78 8.76
N LEU A 84 -6.70 7.04 9.35
CA LEU A 84 -5.51 7.41 8.59
C LEU A 84 -5.11 6.30 7.61
N ALA A 85 -5.16 5.05 8.05
CA ALA A 85 -4.86 3.90 7.21
C ALA A 85 -5.84 3.80 6.04
N ALA A 86 -7.14 3.98 6.28
CA ALA A 86 -8.14 3.98 5.22
C ALA A 86 -7.88 5.06 4.17
N ILE A 87 -7.53 6.28 4.60
CA ILE A 87 -7.17 7.39 3.70
C ILE A 87 -5.93 7.02 2.87
N PHE A 88 -4.90 6.44 3.48
CA PHE A 88 -3.70 6.06 2.75
C PHE A 88 -3.93 4.93 1.75
N TRP A 89 -4.75 3.93 2.09
CA TRP A 89 -5.11 2.87 1.14
C TRP A 89 -5.94 3.39 -0.04
N LEU A 90 -6.87 4.31 0.21
CA LEU A 90 -7.61 5.03 -0.83
C LEU A 90 -6.69 5.84 -1.75
N ALA A 91 -5.79 6.64 -1.17
CA ALA A 91 -4.83 7.45 -1.91
C ALA A 91 -3.88 6.57 -2.74
N SER A 92 -3.39 5.47 -2.16
CA SER A 92 -2.53 4.52 -2.86
C SER A 92 -3.26 3.88 -4.04
N MET A 93 -4.48 3.37 -3.87
CA MET A 93 -5.27 2.81 -4.97
C MET A 93 -5.48 3.84 -6.09
N ALA A 94 -5.87 5.07 -5.74
CA ALA A 94 -6.13 6.12 -6.71
C ALA A 94 -4.87 6.49 -7.52
N ASP A 95 -3.72 6.63 -6.85
CA ASP A 95 -2.46 6.99 -7.50
C ASP A 95 -1.93 5.87 -8.40
N LEU A 96 -2.04 4.60 -7.97
CA LEU A 96 -1.71 3.47 -8.84
C LEU A 96 -2.64 3.38 -10.06
N ALA A 97 -3.94 3.59 -9.88
CA ALA A 97 -4.89 3.59 -10.99
C ALA A 97 -4.63 4.73 -11.98
N ALA A 98 -4.40 5.95 -11.48
CA ALA A 98 -4.10 7.13 -12.30
C ALA A 98 -2.77 6.99 -13.06
N THR A 99 -1.74 6.46 -12.40
CA THR A 99 -0.46 6.23 -13.06
C THR A 99 -0.59 5.10 -14.11
N ARG A 100 -1.40 4.06 -13.86
CA ARG A 100 -1.66 2.99 -14.86
C ARG A 100 -2.38 3.49 -16.12
N THR A 101 -3.34 4.41 -15.98
CA THR A 101 -4.09 4.98 -17.12
C THR A 101 -3.26 5.95 -17.96
N SER A 102 -2.18 6.51 -17.40
CA SER A 102 -1.24 7.37 -18.13
C SER A 102 -0.49 6.61 -19.25
N PHE A 103 -0.39 5.28 -19.17
CA PHE A 103 0.18 4.42 -20.21
C PHE A 103 -0.86 4.02 -21.27
N LYS A 104 -1.17 4.96 -22.18
CA LYS A 104 -2.19 4.76 -23.23
C LYS A 104 -1.65 4.17 -24.53
N TYR A 105 -0.42 4.49 -24.91
CA TYR A 105 0.13 4.15 -26.22
C TYR A 105 1.28 3.14 -26.10
N PRO A 106 1.30 2.09 -26.94
CA PRO A 106 2.45 1.19 -27.01
C PRO A 106 3.65 1.97 -27.54
N THR A 107 4.76 1.93 -26.82
CA THR A 107 6.00 2.58 -27.22
C THR A 107 7.15 1.61 -27.07
N THR A 108 8.04 1.59 -28.06
CA THR A 108 9.30 0.84 -28.00
C THR A 108 10.37 1.71 -27.36
N ILE A 109 11.13 1.12 -26.45
CA ILE A 109 12.25 1.78 -25.75
C ILE A 109 13.41 1.94 -26.74
N ASN A 110 13.35 2.93 -27.63
CA ASN A 110 14.39 3.23 -28.60
C ASN A 110 15.00 4.62 -28.31
N GLY A 111 16.29 4.68 -28.01
CA GLY A 111 16.98 5.91 -27.61
C GLY A 111 16.70 6.37 -26.16
N CYS A 112 16.37 5.44 -25.26
CA CYS A 112 16.02 5.71 -23.86
C CYS A 112 16.91 4.91 -22.90
N VAL A 113 16.97 5.33 -21.63
CA VAL A 113 17.63 4.53 -20.58
C VAL A 113 16.72 3.34 -20.27
N ASN A 114 17.23 2.13 -20.53
CA ASN A 114 16.49 0.88 -20.40
C ASN A 114 16.85 0.19 -19.08
N TYR A 115 15.84 -0.09 -18.27
CA TYR A 115 15.92 -0.86 -17.04
C TYR A 115 15.12 -2.16 -17.21
N GLY A 116 15.32 -2.94 -18.27
CA GLY A 116 14.63 -4.22 -18.51
C GLY A 116 13.13 -4.10 -18.72
N TYR A 117 12.34 -4.08 -17.62
CA TYR A 117 10.88 -4.01 -17.65
C TYR A 117 10.31 -2.60 -17.71
N GLY A 118 11.16 -1.57 -17.56
CA GLY A 118 10.79 -0.17 -17.73
C GLY A 118 11.96 0.68 -18.21
N GLY A 119 11.71 1.94 -18.51
CA GLY A 119 12.74 2.85 -19.03
C GLY A 119 12.33 4.31 -18.95
N ILE A 120 13.31 5.22 -18.99
CA ILE A 120 13.09 6.67 -19.02
C ILE A 120 13.57 7.21 -20.35
N CYS A 121 12.64 7.82 -21.09
CA CYS A 121 12.89 8.45 -22.38
C CYS A 121 12.92 9.97 -22.23
N TYR A 122 13.87 10.62 -22.92
CA TYR A 122 13.94 12.07 -23.05
C TYR A 122 13.42 12.50 -24.41
N ARG A 123 12.44 13.41 -24.47
CA ARG A 123 11.99 13.97 -25.74
C ARG A 123 12.98 15.05 -26.18
N LYS A 124 13.46 15.00 -27.42
CA LYS A 124 14.50 15.94 -27.95
C LYS A 124 14.10 17.43 -27.96
N ARG A 125 12.82 17.79 -27.71
CA ARG A 125 12.32 19.18 -27.74
C ARG A 125 11.74 19.67 -26.41
N ASP A 126 11.57 18.79 -25.44
CA ASP A 126 11.07 19.12 -24.11
C ASP A 126 11.81 18.20 -23.15
N LEU A 127 12.54 18.74 -22.18
CA LEU A 127 13.26 17.98 -21.14
C LEU A 127 12.32 17.17 -20.22
N GLU A 128 11.10 16.90 -20.66
CA GLU A 128 10.07 16.12 -19.99
C GLU A 128 10.46 14.62 -20.06
N LYS A 129 10.68 14.04 -18.88
CA LYS A 129 10.97 12.61 -18.71
C LYS A 129 9.68 11.82 -18.92
N ARG A 130 9.66 10.92 -19.91
CA ARG A 130 8.56 9.96 -20.08
C ARG A 130 9.01 8.60 -19.62
N ALA A 131 8.28 8.03 -18.67
CA ALA A 131 8.48 6.66 -18.29
C ALA A 131 7.78 5.74 -19.31
N VAL A 132 8.44 4.65 -19.66
CA VAL A 132 7.93 3.57 -20.51
C VAL A 132 8.00 2.28 -19.70
N ALA A 133 6.97 1.44 -19.81
CA ALA A 133 6.87 0.20 -19.07
C ALA A 133 6.36 -0.92 -19.97
N THR A 134 6.82 -2.14 -19.71
CA THR A 134 6.36 -3.36 -20.38
C THR A 134 4.96 -3.74 -19.89
N TYR A 135 4.18 -4.45 -20.70
CA TYR A 135 2.86 -4.95 -20.32
C TYR A 135 2.84 -5.69 -18.98
N GLY A 136 3.80 -6.58 -18.71
CA GLY A 136 3.89 -7.29 -17.43
C GLY A 136 4.07 -6.37 -16.21
N TYR A 137 4.83 -5.27 -16.36
CA TYR A 137 4.98 -4.26 -15.30
C TYR A 137 3.66 -3.51 -15.06
N LEU A 138 2.96 -3.19 -16.14
CA LEU A 138 1.67 -2.49 -16.11
C LEU A 138 0.54 -3.38 -15.55
N ASP A 139 0.58 -4.68 -15.82
CA ASP A 139 -0.38 -5.64 -15.26
C ASP A 139 -0.16 -5.81 -13.76
N MET A 140 1.09 -5.90 -13.33
CA MET A 140 1.48 -5.91 -11.93
C MET A 140 1.03 -4.62 -11.21
N MET A 141 1.16 -3.46 -11.85
CA MET A 141 0.67 -2.20 -11.31
C MET A 141 -0.85 -2.22 -11.11
N SER A 142 -1.60 -2.79 -12.05
CA SER A 142 -3.05 -2.97 -11.91
C SER A 142 -3.42 -3.96 -10.81
N ALA A 143 -2.66 -5.05 -10.68
CA ALA A 143 -2.85 -6.03 -9.62
C ALA A 143 -2.62 -5.38 -8.24
N CYS A 144 -1.56 -4.59 -8.11
CA CYS A 144 -1.24 -3.85 -6.89
C CYS A 144 -2.36 -2.85 -6.53
N ALA A 145 -2.93 -2.14 -7.52
CA ALA A 145 -4.09 -1.27 -7.30
C ALA A 145 -5.31 -2.05 -6.79
N GLY A 146 -5.61 -3.20 -7.39
CA GLY A 146 -6.73 -4.07 -6.99
C GLY A 146 -6.54 -4.66 -5.58
N LEU A 147 -5.33 -5.10 -5.25
CA LEU A 147 -4.99 -5.60 -3.92
C LEU A 147 -5.06 -4.50 -2.85
N SER A 148 -4.67 -3.27 -3.17
CA SER A 148 -4.86 -2.11 -2.28
C SER A 148 -6.35 -1.84 -2.00
N ALA A 149 -7.22 -1.97 -3.00
CA ALA A 149 -8.67 -1.83 -2.84
C ALA A 149 -9.27 -2.94 -1.97
N LEU A 150 -8.79 -4.18 -2.14
CA LEU A 150 -9.18 -5.31 -1.28
C LEU A 150 -8.75 -5.06 0.16
N ASN A 151 -7.52 -4.59 0.38
CA ASN A 151 -7.02 -4.34 1.72
C ASN A 151 -7.79 -3.20 2.43
N MET A 152 -8.25 -2.20 1.67
CA MET A 152 -9.17 -1.16 2.16
C MET A 152 -10.54 -1.74 2.56
N SER A 153 -11.07 -2.68 1.78
CA SER A 153 -12.39 -3.28 2.06
C SER A 153 -12.40 -4.19 3.27
N VAL A 154 -11.23 -4.70 3.66
CA VAL A 154 -11.02 -5.60 4.80
C VAL A 154 -10.88 -4.83 6.13
N PHE A 155 -10.88 -3.48 6.13
CA PHE A 155 -10.87 -2.73 7.39
C PHE A 155 -12.10 -3.08 8.23
N PRO A 156 -11.92 -3.65 9.44
CA PRO A 156 -13.05 -3.89 10.31
C PRO A 156 -13.53 -2.53 10.82
N THR A 157 -14.71 -2.12 10.38
CA THR A 157 -15.55 -1.21 11.16
C THR A 157 -16.11 -1.93 12.39
#